data_AF-A0A8K0PLX2-F1
#
_entry.id   AF-A0A8K0PLX2-F1
#
_cell.length_a   1.000
_cell.length_b   1.000
_cell.length_c   1.000
_cell.angle_alpha   90.00
_cell.angle_beta   90.00
_cell.angle_gamma   90.00
#
_symmetry.space_group_name_H-M   'P 1'
#
loop_
_entity.id
_entity.type
_entity.pdbx_description
1 polymer ?
#
loop_
_entity_poly.entity_id
_entity_poly.type
_entity_poly.pdbx_seq_one_letter_code
_entity_poly.pdbx_strand_id
1 'polypeptide(L)'
;MRHQISDLLADMRMSPVPSLESTGSIGCLANSDPNRGGGNFGMIDFLFQMVKAREVTLRIARSQSKWHGGITARIVYDLVAAELWSTKLEYREDTDAFQVTRHAKEEQIDGIVKFAKEMKWPYVDEIHDTAAKLRDPDTENTAGIDMCVWDWINGLFLPGAFFQSSLIGVLSALSPTLRNCLPRATIQPRKGNYGIVYPQASYWCVRSVVGKVMAPMSTAIAGADGINTNNANVSPIRCIGGWVGPCPSPSLPESTFGLLVQLQARPPTFTTGDPADLDALETRNIPAFVTESKRAGLATAAWIEPTPPPGPADTVTLQTLRLSKLPGAPVGGVRAPEYRARLDFRLVRSRTMETITLHANSVFVAAPACRGGGSAHRVDPCRAAAYTFRVLALEDLPRSEPGTARAAGATTTVINAAGGGVAETFARAWCSQKGVDAVVWQRDGGRSCFKCALMVAGEEGLGVKVLIMV
;
A
#
# COMPACT_ATOMS: atom_id res chain seq x y z
N MET A 1 -13.94 -27.61 22.20
CA MET A 1 -13.27 -26.85 21.12
C MET A 1 -13.84 -25.45 20.93
N ARG A 2 -15.05 -25.23 20.39
CA ARG A 2 -15.56 -23.88 20.10
C ARG A 2 -15.61 -22.95 21.33
N HIS A 3 -16.19 -23.40 22.45
CA HIS A 3 -16.23 -22.63 23.69
C HIS A 3 -14.83 -22.27 24.20
N GLN A 4 -13.90 -23.23 24.17
CA GLN A 4 -12.52 -23.01 24.60
C GLN A 4 -11.75 -22.01 23.71
N ILE A 5 -12.09 -21.89 22.43
CA ILE A 5 -11.55 -20.84 21.54
C ILE A 5 -12.12 -19.50 21.98
N SER A 6 -13.43 -19.40 22.16
CA SER A 6 -14.08 -18.16 22.62
C SER A 6 -13.56 -17.68 23.99
N ASP A 7 -13.32 -18.58 24.94
CA ASP A 7 -12.76 -18.24 26.26
C ASP A 7 -11.34 -17.66 26.13
N LEU A 8 -10.49 -18.28 25.32
CA LEU A 8 -9.14 -17.75 25.04
C LEU A 8 -9.18 -16.40 24.34
N LEU A 9 -10.08 -16.20 23.37
CA LEU A 9 -10.24 -14.91 22.68
C LEU A 9 -10.70 -13.81 23.65
N ALA A 10 -11.62 -14.13 24.56
CA ALA A 10 -12.09 -13.20 25.59
C ALA A 10 -10.96 -12.81 26.56
N ASP A 11 -10.16 -13.79 26.99
CA ASP A 11 -9.02 -13.58 27.88
C ASP A 11 -7.89 -12.76 27.19
N MET A 12 -7.56 -13.07 25.93
CA MET A 12 -6.61 -12.28 25.14
C MET A 12 -7.04 -10.82 24.95
N ARG A 13 -8.35 -10.55 24.89
CA ARG A 13 -8.89 -9.20 24.79
C ARG A 13 -8.68 -8.39 26.07
N MET A 14 -8.68 -9.05 27.23
CA MET A 14 -8.50 -8.43 28.55
C MET A 14 -7.05 -8.41 29.02
N SER A 15 -6.11 -8.78 28.15
CA SER A 15 -4.68 -8.88 28.47
C SER A 15 -4.07 -7.53 28.88
N PRO A 16 -3.21 -7.50 29.91
CA PRO A 16 -2.52 -6.28 30.36
C PRO A 16 -1.44 -5.81 29.38
N VAL A 17 -1.00 -6.68 28.46
CA VAL A 17 -0.01 -6.33 27.44
C VAL A 17 -0.62 -5.29 26.49
N PRO A 18 0.05 -4.15 26.22
CA PRO A 18 -0.44 -3.15 25.26
C PRO A 18 -0.63 -3.76 23.87
N SER A 19 -1.59 -3.23 23.12
CA SER A 19 -1.85 -3.77 21.79
C SER A 19 -0.70 -3.45 20.84
N LEU A 20 -0.27 -4.45 20.07
CA LEU A 20 0.66 -4.27 18.94
C LEU A 20 0.12 -3.31 17.88
N GLU A 21 -1.19 -3.05 17.85
CA GLU A 21 -1.80 -2.02 17.02
C GLU A 21 -1.35 -0.59 17.42
N SER A 22 -1.07 -0.34 18.70
CA SER A 22 -0.59 0.97 19.15
C SER A 22 0.93 1.06 19.16
N THR A 23 1.62 -0.01 19.54
CA THR A 23 3.08 0.00 19.67
C THR A 23 3.80 -0.26 18.35
N GLY A 24 3.25 -1.10 17.47
CA GLY A 24 3.83 -1.42 16.16
C GLY A 24 5.18 -2.15 16.20
N SER A 25 5.65 -2.54 17.39
CA SER A 25 6.95 -3.17 17.63
C SER A 25 6.82 -4.29 18.66
N ILE A 26 7.30 -5.48 18.31
CA ILE A 26 7.30 -6.66 19.18
C ILE A 26 8.39 -6.50 20.24
N GLY A 27 9.59 -6.06 19.83
CA GLY A 27 10.75 -5.83 20.68
C GLY A 27 10.50 -4.78 21.75
N CYS A 28 9.77 -3.71 21.43
CA CYS A 28 9.33 -2.75 22.44
C CYS A 28 8.50 -3.42 23.55
N LEU A 29 7.58 -4.34 23.21
CA LEU A 29 6.76 -5.04 24.21
C LEU A 29 7.57 -6.10 24.97
N ALA A 30 8.40 -6.88 24.28
CA ALA A 30 9.22 -7.92 24.88
C ALA A 30 10.28 -7.34 25.86
N ASN A 31 10.84 -6.17 25.53
CA ASN A 31 11.86 -5.49 26.34
C ASN A 31 11.27 -4.31 27.15
N SER A 32 9.95 -4.30 27.38
CA SER A 32 9.32 -3.27 28.20
C SER A 32 9.79 -3.39 29.65
N ASP A 33 10.35 -2.30 30.18
CA ASP A 33 10.71 -2.20 31.59
C ASP A 33 9.49 -1.69 32.39
N PRO A 34 8.91 -2.53 33.28
CA PRO A 34 7.75 -2.15 34.08
C PRO A 34 7.99 -0.90 34.94
N ASN A 35 9.25 -0.58 35.27
CA ASN A 35 9.59 0.57 36.11
C ASN A 35 9.70 1.89 35.35
N ARG A 36 9.86 1.87 34.01
CA ARG A 36 10.07 3.08 33.20
C ARG A 36 8.80 3.65 32.56
N GLY A 37 7.69 2.92 32.59
CA GLY A 37 6.54 3.22 31.74
C GLY A 37 5.16 3.02 32.38
N GLY A 38 4.99 3.23 33.69
CA GLY A 38 3.66 3.27 34.34
C GLY A 38 2.73 2.08 34.07
N GLY A 39 3.25 0.95 33.57
CA GLY A 39 2.51 -0.20 33.10
C GLY A 39 2.81 -1.42 33.94
N ASN A 40 1.76 -2.12 34.39
CA ASN A 40 1.85 -3.31 35.23
C ASN A 40 2.11 -4.61 34.43
N PHE A 41 2.95 -4.58 33.38
CA PHE A 41 3.26 -5.80 32.62
C PHE A 41 4.76 -5.95 32.39
N GLY A 42 5.23 -7.19 32.35
CA GLY A 42 6.62 -7.54 32.04
C GLY A 42 6.74 -8.63 30.96
N MET A 43 7.97 -9.11 30.80
CA MET A 43 8.30 -10.16 29.83
C MET A 43 7.45 -11.43 30.00
N ILE A 44 7.14 -11.82 31.24
CA ILE A 44 6.31 -13.00 31.54
C ILE A 44 4.89 -12.81 30.99
N ASP A 45 4.28 -11.63 31.18
CA ASP A 45 2.94 -11.33 30.66
C ASP A 45 2.94 -11.35 29.13
N PHE A 46 3.99 -10.81 28.51
CA PHE A 46 4.18 -10.85 27.07
C PHE A 46 4.28 -12.29 26.55
N LEU A 47 5.15 -13.12 27.13
CA LEU A 47 5.29 -14.53 26.75
C LEU A 47 3.99 -15.30 26.95
N PHE A 48 3.27 -15.06 28.05
CA PHE A 48 1.98 -15.70 28.30
C PHE A 48 0.94 -15.30 27.24
N GLN A 49 0.92 -14.03 26.81
CA GLN A 49 0.09 -13.59 25.70
C GLN A 49 0.45 -14.32 24.39
N MET A 50 1.75 -14.49 24.09
CA MET A 50 2.20 -15.22 22.90
C MET A 50 1.79 -16.70 22.94
N VAL A 51 1.86 -17.35 24.10
CA VAL A 51 1.41 -18.74 24.27
C VAL A 51 -0.10 -18.86 24.04
N LYS A 52 -0.92 -17.97 24.63
CA LYS A 52 -2.37 -17.94 24.39
C LYS A 52 -2.69 -17.78 22.91
N ALA A 53 -2.03 -16.83 22.25
CA ALA A 53 -2.18 -16.58 20.82
C ALA A 53 -1.81 -17.82 19.98
N ARG A 54 -0.70 -18.49 20.29
CA ARG A 54 -0.29 -19.72 19.60
C ARG A 54 -1.31 -20.84 19.78
N GLU A 55 -1.81 -21.03 21.00
CA GLU A 55 -2.82 -22.04 21.30
C GLU A 55 -4.14 -21.77 20.56
N VAL A 56 -4.58 -20.51 20.46
CA VAL A 56 -5.76 -20.13 19.67
C VAL A 56 -5.57 -20.52 18.20
N THR A 57 -4.42 -20.18 17.59
CA THR A 57 -4.12 -20.55 16.20
C THR A 57 -4.20 -22.07 15.98
N LEU A 58 -3.59 -22.85 16.86
CA LEU A 58 -3.61 -24.31 16.78
C LEU A 58 -5.03 -24.89 16.94
N ARG A 59 -5.84 -24.34 17.84
CA ARG A 59 -7.22 -24.78 18.06
C ARG A 59 -8.15 -24.40 16.90
N ILE A 60 -7.98 -23.22 16.31
CA ILE A 60 -8.72 -22.80 15.12
C ILE A 60 -8.40 -23.74 13.96
N ALA A 61 -7.12 -24.04 13.73
CA ALA A 61 -6.67 -24.94 12.66
C ALA A 61 -7.22 -26.38 12.82
N ARG A 62 -7.37 -26.86 14.06
CA ARG A 62 -7.99 -28.15 14.36
C ARG A 62 -9.52 -28.14 14.34
N SER A 63 -10.15 -26.97 14.34
CA SER A 63 -11.61 -26.86 14.37
C SER A 63 -12.21 -27.10 12.99
N GLN A 64 -13.34 -27.81 12.91
CA GLN A 64 -14.12 -27.97 11.68
C GLN A 64 -14.95 -26.72 11.33
N SER A 65 -15.01 -25.73 12.24
CA SER A 65 -15.80 -24.52 12.05
C SER A 65 -15.01 -23.49 11.25
N LYS A 66 -15.66 -22.91 10.23
CA LYS A 66 -15.06 -21.90 9.36
C LYS A 66 -15.10 -20.48 9.95
N TRP A 67 -15.86 -20.26 11.03
CA TRP A 67 -16.09 -18.93 11.58
C TRP A 67 -16.06 -18.92 13.12
N HIS A 68 -15.25 -18.01 13.66
CA HIS A 68 -15.13 -17.75 15.10
C HIS A 68 -15.32 -16.25 15.31
N GLY A 69 -16.36 -15.87 16.07
CA GLY A 69 -16.58 -14.48 16.45
C GLY A 69 -15.57 -14.01 17.51
N GLY A 70 -15.36 -12.70 17.61
CA GLY A 70 -14.49 -12.10 18.63
C GLY A 70 -13.02 -11.95 18.24
N ILE A 71 -12.64 -12.27 17.00
CA ILE A 71 -11.31 -12.01 16.45
C ILE A 71 -11.21 -10.51 16.11
N THR A 72 -10.61 -9.74 17.02
CA THR A 72 -10.35 -8.30 16.83
C THR A 72 -9.01 -8.06 16.14
N ALA A 73 -8.78 -6.84 15.63
CA ALA A 73 -7.48 -6.47 15.04
C ALA A 73 -6.31 -6.70 16.01
N ARG A 74 -6.48 -6.35 17.30
CA ARG A 74 -5.53 -6.66 18.37
C ARG A 74 -5.15 -8.14 18.38
N ILE A 75 -6.16 -9.02 18.42
CA ILE A 75 -5.94 -10.47 18.45
C ILE A 75 -5.19 -10.92 17.21
N VAL A 76 -5.55 -10.43 16.02
CA VAL A 76 -4.81 -10.76 14.78
C VAL A 76 -3.33 -10.41 14.89
N TYR A 77 -2.96 -9.25 15.44
CA TYR A 77 -1.56 -8.92 15.65
C TYR A 77 -0.88 -9.82 16.68
N ASP A 78 -1.55 -10.18 17.77
CA ASP A 78 -1.03 -11.10 18.77
C ASP A 78 -0.79 -12.51 18.17
N LEU A 79 -1.70 -13.00 17.32
CA LEU A 79 -1.54 -14.27 16.60
C LEU A 79 -0.32 -14.24 15.66
N VAL A 80 -0.15 -13.14 14.91
CA VAL A 80 1.00 -12.95 14.01
C VAL A 80 2.30 -12.84 14.80
N ALA A 81 2.32 -12.07 15.88
CA ALA A 81 3.49 -11.93 16.72
C ALA A 81 3.90 -13.26 17.36
N ALA A 82 2.94 -14.05 17.82
CA ALA A 82 3.23 -15.39 18.37
C ALA A 82 3.78 -16.35 17.31
N GLU A 83 3.29 -16.28 16.06
CA GLU A 83 3.87 -17.04 14.95
C GLU A 83 5.31 -16.61 14.69
N LEU A 84 5.57 -15.31 14.54
CA LEU A 84 6.91 -14.79 14.28
C LEU A 84 7.87 -15.15 15.42
N TRP A 85 7.46 -14.95 16.68
CA TRP A 85 8.25 -15.28 17.85
C TRP A 85 8.63 -16.77 17.87
N SER A 86 7.64 -17.66 17.75
CA SER A 86 7.88 -19.11 17.83
C SER A 86 8.61 -19.72 16.63
N THR A 87 8.64 -19.03 15.47
CA THR A 87 9.31 -19.53 14.27
C THR A 87 10.69 -18.93 14.03
N LYS A 88 10.95 -17.73 14.57
CA LYS A 88 12.20 -16.99 14.31
C LYS A 88 13.17 -17.01 15.47
N LEU A 89 12.68 -17.16 16.70
CA LEU A 89 13.52 -17.16 17.89
C LEU A 89 13.66 -18.56 18.46
N GLU A 90 14.89 -18.91 18.80
CA GLU A 90 15.27 -20.10 19.53
C GLU A 90 15.71 -19.68 20.92
N TYR A 91 15.22 -20.38 21.93
CA TYR A 91 15.71 -20.18 23.29
C TYR A 91 17.05 -20.88 23.43
N ARG A 92 18.07 -20.15 23.90
CA ARG A 92 19.37 -20.75 24.24
C ARG A 92 19.61 -20.70 25.73
N GLU A 93 19.90 -21.88 26.28
CA GLU A 93 20.19 -22.08 27.71
C GLU A 93 21.50 -21.43 28.16
N ASP A 94 22.47 -21.27 27.25
CA ASP A 94 23.80 -20.70 27.53
C ASP A 94 23.75 -19.22 27.93
N THR A 95 22.81 -18.49 27.34
CA THR A 95 22.62 -17.05 27.46
C THR A 95 21.31 -16.69 28.14
N ASP A 96 20.49 -17.69 28.51
CA ASP A 96 19.16 -17.56 29.08
C ASP A 96 18.29 -16.56 28.28
N ALA A 97 18.39 -16.63 26.95
CA ALA A 97 17.85 -15.63 26.05
C ALA A 97 17.27 -16.23 24.76
N PHE A 98 16.28 -15.54 24.21
CA PHE A 98 15.75 -15.83 22.88
C PHE A 98 16.63 -15.17 21.81
N GLN A 99 17.14 -15.96 20.89
CA GLN A 99 18.03 -15.51 19.83
C GLN A 99 17.54 -15.98 18.45
N VAL A 100 17.77 -15.16 17.44
CA VAL A 100 17.56 -15.53 16.04
C VAL A 100 18.74 -16.35 15.52
N THR A 101 18.50 -17.26 14.57
CA THR A 101 19.60 -17.96 13.90
C THR A 101 20.49 -16.98 13.14
N ARG A 102 21.81 -17.24 13.13
CA ARG A 102 22.79 -16.38 12.44
C ARG A 102 22.44 -16.16 10.97
N HIS A 103 22.01 -17.21 10.27
CA HIS A 103 21.59 -17.14 8.87
C HIS A 103 20.41 -16.18 8.67
N ALA A 104 19.36 -16.31 9.49
CA ALA A 104 18.20 -15.42 9.38
C ALA A 104 18.57 -13.96 9.68
N LYS A 105 19.45 -13.71 10.66
CA LYS A 105 20.00 -12.36 10.94
C LYS A 105 20.73 -11.79 9.72
N GLU A 106 21.60 -12.57 9.09
CA GLU A 106 22.35 -12.18 7.89
C GLU A 106 21.40 -11.86 6.72
N GLU A 107 20.37 -12.69 6.49
CA GLU A 107 19.34 -12.42 5.47
C GLU A 107 18.58 -11.10 5.72
N GLN A 108 18.24 -10.78 6.97
CA GLN A 108 17.56 -9.52 7.29
C GLN A 108 18.48 -8.31 7.04
N ILE A 109 19.76 -8.41 7.43
CA ILE A 109 20.77 -7.37 7.18
C ILE A 109 20.96 -7.16 5.67
N ASP A 110 21.06 -8.23 4.91
CA ASP A 110 21.20 -8.16 3.45
C ASP A 110 19.95 -7.58 2.78
N GLY A 111 18.77 -7.93 3.29
CA GLY A 111 17.49 -7.40 2.82
C GLY A 111 17.40 -5.87 2.94
N ILE A 112 17.76 -5.30 4.09
CA ILE A 112 17.69 -3.84 4.28
C ILE A 112 18.74 -3.09 3.47
N VAL A 113 19.95 -3.66 3.36
CA VAL A 113 21.03 -3.10 2.52
C VAL A 113 20.64 -3.12 1.04
N LYS A 114 20.09 -4.23 0.56
CA LYS A 114 19.60 -4.37 -0.81
C LYS A 114 18.46 -3.38 -1.08
N PHE A 115 17.52 -3.24 -0.16
CA PHE A 115 16.45 -2.24 -0.25
C PHE A 115 17.02 -0.83 -0.41
N ALA A 116 17.94 -0.41 0.48
CA ALA A 116 18.51 0.93 0.46
C ALA A 116 19.23 1.22 -0.87
N LYS A 117 20.01 0.26 -1.37
CA LYS A 117 20.72 0.34 -2.65
C LYS A 117 19.76 0.47 -3.84
N GLU A 118 18.77 -0.42 -3.95
CA GLU A 118 17.81 -0.44 -5.08
C GLU A 118 16.91 0.79 -5.11
N MET A 119 16.48 1.28 -3.94
CA MET A 119 15.70 2.50 -3.80
C MET A 119 16.56 3.77 -3.89
N LYS A 120 17.88 3.63 -4.01
CA LYS A 120 18.85 4.74 -3.96
C LYS A 120 18.59 5.67 -2.78
N TRP A 121 18.33 5.07 -1.62
CA TRP A 121 17.92 5.79 -0.42
C TRP A 121 19.02 6.78 0.03
N PRO A 122 18.71 7.95 0.59
CA PRO A 122 19.75 8.84 1.08
C PRO A 122 20.62 8.18 2.15
N TYR A 123 21.93 8.48 2.14
CA TYR A 123 22.91 7.92 3.08
C TYR A 123 23.04 6.37 3.01
N VAL A 124 22.91 5.77 1.82
CA VAL A 124 23.11 4.31 1.63
C VAL A 124 24.43 3.82 2.23
N ASP A 125 25.51 4.56 2.07
CA ASP A 125 26.84 4.14 2.53
C ASP A 125 26.91 4.06 4.06
N GLU A 126 26.34 5.04 4.77
CA GLU A 126 26.22 5.01 6.23
C GLU A 126 25.38 3.83 6.73
N ILE A 127 24.26 3.57 6.05
CA ILE A 127 23.37 2.46 6.36
C ILE A 127 24.10 1.13 6.16
N HIS A 128 24.84 1.00 5.05
CA HIS A 128 25.63 -0.18 4.74
C HIS A 128 26.71 -0.45 5.79
N ASP A 129 27.48 0.58 6.16
CA ASP A 129 28.59 0.44 7.11
C ASP A 129 28.10 0.13 8.53
N THR A 130 26.98 0.73 8.94
CA THR A 130 26.38 0.43 10.24
C THR A 130 25.75 -0.96 10.26
N ALA A 131 25.10 -1.37 9.17
CA ALA A 131 24.54 -2.71 9.03
C ALA A 131 25.62 -3.80 9.03
N ALA A 132 26.80 -3.53 8.46
CA ALA A 132 27.93 -4.46 8.48
C ALA A 132 28.43 -4.73 9.91
N LYS A 133 28.44 -3.72 10.79
CA LYS A 133 28.82 -3.87 12.21
C LYS A 133 27.85 -4.76 12.99
N LEU A 134 26.57 -4.79 12.61
CA LEU A 134 25.57 -5.66 13.27
C LEU A 134 25.80 -7.15 13.03
N ARG A 135 26.68 -7.52 12.10
CA ARG A 135 27.07 -8.92 11.85
C ARG A 135 28.06 -9.44 12.89
N ASP A 136 28.72 -8.56 13.63
CA ASP A 136 29.69 -8.94 14.63
C ASP A 136 28.98 -9.49 15.90
N PRO A 137 29.30 -10.72 16.34
CA PRO A 137 28.75 -11.30 17.56
C PRO A 137 29.07 -10.47 18.83
N ASP A 138 30.17 -9.72 18.86
CA ASP A 138 30.52 -8.88 20.02
C ASP A 138 29.61 -7.64 20.14
N THR A 139 28.83 -7.34 19.09
CA THR A 139 27.82 -6.26 19.09
C THR A 139 26.47 -6.73 19.62
N GLU A 140 26.35 -7.99 20.10
CA GLU A 140 25.12 -8.55 20.68
C GLU A 140 24.74 -7.96 22.04
N ASN A 141 25.52 -7.03 22.58
CA ASN A 141 25.05 -6.19 23.68
C ASN A 141 23.85 -5.35 23.19
N THR A 142 22.64 -5.81 23.49
CA THR A 142 21.33 -5.17 23.23
C THR A 142 21.24 -3.74 23.79
N ALA A 143 22.16 -3.37 24.68
CA ALA A 143 22.30 -2.04 25.26
C ALA A 143 22.67 -0.98 24.20
N GLY A 144 21.66 -0.37 23.59
CA GLY A 144 21.81 0.79 22.69
C GLY A 144 21.36 0.56 21.24
N ILE A 145 20.89 -0.65 20.90
CA ILE A 145 20.26 -0.92 19.60
C ILE A 145 18.83 -0.34 19.61
N ASP A 146 18.46 0.39 18.56
CA ASP A 146 17.10 0.88 18.39
C ASP A 146 16.11 -0.29 18.21
N MET A 147 14.95 -0.22 18.85
CA MET A 147 13.97 -1.32 18.84
C MET A 147 13.45 -1.66 17.43
N CYS A 148 13.41 -0.69 16.51
CA CYS A 148 13.05 -0.98 15.11
C CYS A 148 14.10 -1.86 14.44
N VAL A 149 15.39 -1.60 14.71
CA VAL A 149 16.50 -2.42 14.20
C VAL A 149 16.46 -3.80 14.84
N TRP A 150 16.19 -3.86 16.16
CA TRP A 150 16.06 -5.13 16.88
C TRP A 150 14.94 -5.99 16.30
N ASP A 151 13.75 -5.42 16.04
CA ASP A 151 12.66 -6.15 15.39
C ASP A 151 13.04 -6.65 14.00
N TRP A 152 13.74 -5.81 13.23
CA TRP A 152 14.14 -6.16 11.87
C TRP A 152 15.15 -7.32 11.84
N ILE A 153 16.24 -7.24 12.59
CA ILE A 153 17.30 -8.27 12.60
C ILE A 153 16.80 -9.62 13.11
N ASN A 154 15.81 -9.60 14.02
CA ASN A 154 15.19 -10.82 14.54
C ASN A 154 14.02 -11.32 13.68
N GLY A 155 13.65 -10.61 12.60
CA GLY A 155 12.54 -10.98 11.73
C GLY A 155 11.16 -10.86 12.38
N LEU A 156 11.01 -9.96 13.35
CA LEU A 156 9.81 -9.75 14.20
C LEU A 156 8.96 -8.54 13.75
N PHE A 157 9.00 -8.18 12.47
CA PHE A 157 8.24 -7.05 11.95
C PHE A 157 6.79 -7.45 11.62
N LEU A 158 5.84 -6.59 11.96
CA LEU A 158 4.43 -6.82 11.66
C LEU A 158 4.11 -6.54 10.19
N PRO A 159 3.30 -7.39 9.53
CA PRO A 159 2.95 -7.19 8.13
C PRO A 159 2.02 -5.99 7.90
N GLY A 160 1.85 -5.62 6.64
CA GLY A 160 0.91 -4.60 6.21
C GLY A 160 1.37 -3.18 6.53
N ALA A 161 0.55 -2.41 7.23
CA ALA A 161 0.78 -0.98 7.45
C ALA A 161 2.02 -0.68 8.32
N PHE A 162 2.33 -1.57 9.28
CA PHE A 162 3.45 -1.39 10.19
C PHE A 162 4.79 -1.70 9.53
N PHE A 163 4.85 -2.69 8.63
CA PHE A 163 6.04 -3.00 7.85
C PHE A 163 6.67 -1.76 7.21
N GLN A 164 5.85 -0.91 6.60
CA GLN A 164 6.31 0.29 5.91
C GLN A 164 6.92 1.32 6.87
N SER A 165 6.29 1.53 8.04
CA SER A 165 6.79 2.45 9.06
C SER A 165 8.03 1.91 9.77
N SER A 166 8.08 0.60 10.05
CA SER A 166 9.24 -0.06 10.64
C SER A 166 10.45 0.05 9.73
N LEU A 167 10.26 -0.10 8.42
CA LEU A 167 11.34 0.02 7.43
C LEU A 167 11.99 1.42 7.47
N ILE A 168 11.20 2.49 7.58
CA ILE A 168 11.75 3.84 7.81
C ILE A 168 12.54 3.90 9.12
N GLY A 169 11.95 3.38 10.20
CA GLY A 169 12.57 3.39 11.53
C GLY A 169 13.96 2.73 11.49
N VAL A 170 14.05 1.58 10.84
CA VAL A 170 15.32 0.86 10.63
C VAL A 170 16.31 1.68 9.82
N LEU A 171 15.93 2.20 8.65
CA LEU A 171 16.84 3.01 7.81
C LEU A 171 17.35 4.25 8.54
N SER A 172 16.46 4.89 9.32
CA SER A 172 16.79 6.07 10.12
C SER A 172 17.76 5.73 11.24
N ALA A 173 17.53 4.61 11.94
CA ALA A 173 18.37 4.17 13.04
C ALA A 173 19.75 3.67 12.57
N LEU A 174 19.84 3.11 11.35
CA LEU A 174 21.09 2.64 10.74
C LEU A 174 21.95 3.75 10.15
N SER A 175 21.43 4.97 9.95
CA SER A 175 22.25 6.11 9.52
C SER A 175 22.56 7.02 10.72
N PRO A 176 23.84 7.23 11.08
CA PRO A 176 24.24 8.19 12.10
C PRO A 176 23.72 9.61 11.83
N THR A 177 23.69 10.02 10.56
CA THR A 177 23.16 11.33 10.16
C THR A 177 21.65 11.43 10.37
N LEU A 178 20.89 10.39 10.01
CA LEU A 178 19.44 10.40 10.09
C LEU A 178 18.88 10.15 11.49
N ARG A 179 19.56 9.33 12.30
CA ARG A 179 19.09 8.84 13.62
C ARG A 179 18.57 9.95 14.54
N ASN A 180 19.23 11.10 14.52
CA ASN A 180 18.91 12.24 15.38
C ASN A 180 18.19 13.38 14.64
N CYS A 181 18.10 13.31 13.31
CA CYS A 181 17.65 14.42 12.48
C CYS A 181 16.25 14.20 11.89
N LEU A 182 15.84 12.94 11.68
CA LEU A 182 14.48 12.67 11.22
C LEU A 182 13.47 12.97 12.34
N PRO A 183 12.47 13.83 12.09
CA PRO A 183 11.46 14.11 13.08
C PRO A 183 10.79 12.81 13.54
N ARG A 184 10.72 12.57 14.86
CA ARG A 184 9.92 11.49 15.49
C ARG A 184 8.42 11.75 15.39
N ALA A 185 7.99 12.26 14.23
CA ALA A 185 6.62 12.62 14.00
C ALA A 185 5.76 11.34 13.94
N THR A 186 4.72 11.27 14.77
CA THR A 186 3.74 10.18 14.72
C THR A 186 2.92 10.30 13.44
N ILE A 187 3.05 9.28 12.60
CA ILE A 187 2.16 9.02 11.47
C ILE A 187 1.03 8.09 11.91
N GLN A 188 0.00 7.97 11.08
CA GLN A 188 -1.02 6.94 11.22
C GLN A 188 -0.75 5.85 10.17
N PRO A 189 0.02 4.78 10.50
CA PRO A 189 0.46 3.80 9.51
C PRO A 189 -0.72 3.20 8.75
N ARG A 190 -1.83 2.96 9.45
CA ARG A 190 -3.06 2.41 8.87
C ARG A 190 -3.69 3.28 7.80
N LYS A 191 -3.61 4.61 7.89
CA LYS A 191 -4.08 5.50 6.82
C LYS A 191 -3.16 5.43 5.60
N GLY A 192 -1.87 5.13 5.79
CA GLY A 192 -0.91 4.91 4.71
C GLY A 192 -0.67 6.13 3.82
N ASN A 193 -1.23 7.30 4.15
CA ASN A 193 -1.18 8.49 3.31
C ASN A 193 -0.06 9.44 3.72
N TYR A 194 1.17 8.93 3.68
CA TYR A 194 2.38 9.66 4.08
C TYR A 194 3.58 9.29 3.20
N GLY A 195 4.64 10.08 3.31
CA GLY A 195 5.91 9.86 2.64
C GLY A 195 7.04 10.63 3.31
N ILE A 196 8.25 10.48 2.80
CA ILE A 196 9.43 11.21 3.25
C ILE A 196 9.96 12.03 2.09
N VAL A 197 10.18 13.30 2.32
CA VAL A 197 10.78 14.21 1.36
C VAL A 197 12.19 14.52 1.81
N TYR A 198 13.19 14.32 0.96
CA TYR A 198 14.57 14.76 1.11
C TYR A 198 14.87 15.88 0.09
N PRO A 199 15.97 16.64 0.19
CA PRO A 199 16.28 17.69 -0.78
C PRO A 199 16.30 17.21 -2.25
N GLN A 200 16.86 16.01 -2.47
CA GLN A 200 17.13 15.49 -3.82
C GLN A 200 16.07 14.51 -4.34
N ALA A 201 15.31 13.88 -3.45
CA ALA A 201 14.31 12.88 -3.82
C ALA A 201 13.16 12.81 -2.80
N SER A 202 12.01 12.30 -3.23
CA SER A 202 10.91 11.95 -2.33
C SER A 202 10.52 10.48 -2.43
N TYR A 203 10.01 9.94 -1.33
CA TYR A 203 9.60 8.54 -1.21
C TYR A 203 8.21 8.46 -0.60
N TRP A 204 7.35 7.64 -1.19
CA TRP A 204 5.94 7.61 -0.85
C TRP A 204 5.49 6.20 -0.54
N CYS A 205 4.71 6.02 0.52
CA CYS A 205 4.04 4.75 0.76
C CYS A 205 3.13 4.43 -0.44
N VAL A 206 3.12 3.18 -0.91
CA VAL A 206 2.27 2.73 -2.04
C VAL A 206 0.77 2.94 -1.79
N ARG A 207 0.36 3.09 -0.52
CA ARG A 207 -1.03 3.37 -0.11
C ARG A 207 -1.36 4.85 -0.08
N SER A 208 -0.35 5.73 -0.19
CA SER A 208 -0.54 7.16 -0.25
C SER A 208 -1.07 7.58 -1.61
N VAL A 209 -1.77 8.71 -1.65
CA VAL A 209 -2.33 9.23 -2.91
C VAL A 209 -1.23 9.49 -3.95
N VAL A 210 -0.07 10.00 -3.53
CA VAL A 210 1.08 10.18 -4.43
C VAL A 210 1.67 8.83 -4.83
N GLY A 211 1.90 7.92 -3.89
CA GLY A 211 2.46 6.60 -4.19
C GLY A 211 1.61 5.80 -5.17
N LYS A 212 0.28 5.78 -4.99
CA LYS A 212 -0.65 5.11 -5.91
C LYS A 212 -0.63 5.72 -7.32
N VAL A 213 -0.53 7.05 -7.41
CA VAL A 213 -0.51 7.76 -8.70
C VAL A 213 0.82 7.56 -9.41
N MET A 214 1.94 7.59 -8.68
CA MET A 214 3.30 7.52 -9.23
C MET A 214 3.81 6.09 -9.48
N ALA A 215 3.22 5.07 -8.84
CA ALA A 215 3.66 3.68 -8.96
C ALA A 215 3.80 3.16 -10.41
N PRO A 216 2.93 3.50 -11.38
CA PRO A 216 3.10 3.07 -12.76
C PRO A 216 4.42 3.49 -13.40
N MET A 217 5.05 4.56 -12.91
CA MET A 217 6.37 4.97 -13.40
C MET A 217 7.47 3.95 -13.07
N SER A 218 7.23 3.00 -12.15
CA SER A 218 8.20 1.92 -11.88
C SER A 218 8.21 0.81 -12.93
N THR A 219 7.19 0.76 -13.80
CA THR A 219 7.14 -0.21 -14.91
C THR A 219 7.74 0.35 -16.19
N ALA A 220 8.16 1.62 -16.19
CA ALA A 220 8.86 2.24 -17.30
C ALA A 220 10.18 1.48 -17.56
N ILE A 221 10.24 0.79 -18.69
CA ILE A 221 11.47 0.13 -19.15
C ILE A 221 12.46 1.24 -19.49
N ALA A 222 13.68 1.16 -18.94
CA ALA A 222 14.76 2.07 -19.26
C ALA A 222 14.96 2.12 -20.78
N GLY A 223 14.54 3.23 -21.41
CA GLY A 223 14.76 3.49 -22.84
C GLY A 223 13.51 3.67 -23.72
N ALA A 224 12.28 3.43 -23.25
CA ALA A 224 11.07 3.53 -24.09
C ALA A 224 10.09 4.66 -23.71
N ASP A 225 10.08 5.09 -22.45
CA ASP A 225 9.08 6.06 -21.95
C ASP A 225 9.66 7.47 -21.93
N GLY A 226 8.92 8.44 -22.48
CA GLY A 226 9.26 9.85 -22.68
C GLY A 226 9.52 10.69 -21.42
N ILE A 227 10.15 10.13 -20.39
CA ILE A 227 10.99 10.92 -19.50
C ILE A 227 12.02 11.59 -20.39
N ASN A 228 12.12 12.92 -20.33
CA ASN A 228 13.19 13.67 -20.98
C ASN A 228 14.51 13.28 -20.28
N THR A 229 15.08 12.13 -20.65
CA THR A 229 16.33 11.56 -20.13
C THR A 229 17.57 12.28 -20.64
N ASN A 230 17.39 13.38 -21.37
CA ASN A 230 18.47 14.33 -21.65
C ASN A 230 19.06 14.95 -20.37
N ASN A 231 18.45 14.72 -19.21
CA ASN A 231 19.08 14.95 -17.91
C ASN A 231 19.49 13.59 -17.32
N ALA A 232 20.77 13.23 -17.46
CA ALA A 232 21.39 11.98 -16.98
C ALA A 232 21.27 11.71 -15.46
N ASN A 233 20.56 12.57 -14.73
CA ASN A 233 20.44 12.57 -13.28
C ASN A 233 19.09 12.06 -12.73
N VAL A 234 18.10 11.73 -13.57
CA VAL A 234 16.81 11.20 -13.07
C VAL A 234 16.84 9.68 -13.00
N SER A 235 16.99 9.15 -11.79
CA SER A 235 16.97 7.71 -11.52
C SER A 235 15.58 7.11 -11.77
N PRO A 236 15.50 5.84 -12.24
CA PRO A 236 14.22 5.18 -12.46
C PRO A 236 13.49 5.03 -11.12
N ILE A 237 12.18 5.30 -11.12
CA ILE A 237 11.32 5.08 -9.96
C ILE A 237 11.21 3.57 -9.73
N ARG A 238 11.27 3.15 -8.47
CA ARG A 238 11.10 1.77 -8.02
C ARG A 238 9.88 1.65 -7.11
N CYS A 239 9.29 0.46 -7.06
CA CYS A 239 8.24 0.10 -6.13
C CYS A 239 8.65 -1.17 -5.37
N ILE A 240 9.28 -1.01 -4.20
CA ILE A 240 9.85 -2.12 -3.40
C ILE A 240 9.36 -2.00 -1.97
N GLY A 241 9.00 -3.11 -1.32
CA GLY A 241 8.66 -3.11 0.11
C GLY A 241 7.51 -2.18 0.51
N GLY A 242 6.58 -1.90 -0.41
CA GLY A 242 5.48 -0.96 -0.19
C GLY A 242 5.88 0.53 -0.26
N TRP A 243 7.06 0.85 -0.78
CA TRP A 243 7.57 2.19 -1.02
C TRP A 243 7.73 2.48 -2.51
N VAL A 244 7.42 3.71 -2.92
CA VAL A 244 7.58 4.22 -4.29
C VAL A 244 8.59 5.36 -4.28
N GLY A 245 9.65 5.24 -5.06
CA GLY A 245 10.70 6.26 -5.19
C GLY A 245 11.97 5.72 -5.85
N PRO A 246 13.00 6.54 -6.09
CA PRO A 246 13.06 7.98 -5.81
C PRO A 246 12.17 8.78 -6.78
N CYS A 247 11.21 9.53 -6.24
CA CYS A 247 10.36 10.44 -7.00
C CYS A 247 10.97 11.87 -7.02
N PRO A 248 10.54 12.74 -7.97
CA PRO A 248 10.92 14.15 -7.94
C PRO A 248 10.67 14.77 -6.57
N SER A 249 11.64 15.51 -6.04
CA SER A 249 11.48 16.14 -4.73
C SER A 249 10.76 17.48 -4.84
N PRO A 250 9.68 17.71 -4.07
CA PRO A 250 9.13 19.05 -3.89
C PRO A 250 10.11 19.91 -3.07
N SER A 251 10.34 21.14 -3.51
CA SER A 251 11.21 22.10 -2.80
C SER A 251 10.59 22.51 -1.46
N LEU A 252 11.05 21.88 -0.38
CA LEU A 252 10.66 22.20 1.00
C LEU A 252 11.89 22.67 1.78
N PRO A 253 12.00 23.95 2.17
CA PRO A 253 13.16 24.46 2.90
C PRO A 253 13.41 23.72 4.23
N GLU A 254 12.36 23.22 4.89
CA GLU A 254 12.47 22.44 6.12
C GLU A 254 12.97 20.99 5.93
N SER A 255 13.12 20.51 4.69
CA SER A 255 13.52 19.14 4.36
C SER A 255 15.04 19.03 4.20
N THR A 256 15.83 19.25 5.26
CA THR A 256 17.30 19.13 5.17
C THR A 256 17.78 17.69 5.21
N PHE A 257 17.32 16.92 6.21
CA PHE A 257 17.73 15.51 6.44
C PHE A 257 16.58 14.52 6.20
N GLY A 258 15.55 14.95 5.49
CA GLY A 258 14.31 14.21 5.36
C GLY A 258 13.21 14.80 6.25
N LEU A 259 12.03 14.98 5.68
CA LEU A 259 10.83 15.42 6.37
C LEU A 259 9.75 14.37 6.15
N LEU A 260 9.26 13.80 7.25
CA LEU A 260 8.08 12.94 7.21
C LEU A 260 6.84 13.83 7.00
N VAL A 261 6.11 13.57 5.91
CA VAL A 261 4.94 14.36 5.51
C VAL A 261 3.69 13.51 5.47
N GLN A 262 2.59 14.04 5.97
CA GLN A 262 1.27 13.43 5.82
C GLN A 262 0.52 14.14 4.70
N LEU A 263 -0.19 13.38 3.87
CA LEU A 263 -1.01 13.93 2.79
C LEU A 263 -2.47 14.00 3.19
N GLN A 264 -3.09 15.13 2.91
CA GLN A 264 -4.52 15.31 3.07
C GLN A 264 -5.22 14.99 1.74
N ALA A 265 -6.01 13.92 1.75
CA ALA A 265 -6.88 13.53 0.65
C ALA A 265 -8.14 12.89 1.22
N ARG A 266 -9.27 13.06 0.53
CA ARG A 266 -10.53 12.39 0.88
C ARG A 266 -10.35 10.87 0.79
N PRO A 267 -11.01 10.09 1.65
CA PRO A 267 -10.98 8.63 1.55
C PRO A 267 -11.59 8.17 0.20
N PRO A 268 -11.25 6.97 -0.27
CA PRO A 268 -11.78 6.44 -1.52
C PRO A 268 -13.30 6.25 -1.47
N THR A 269 -13.95 6.30 -2.63
CA THR A 269 -15.42 6.23 -2.70
C THR A 269 -16.00 4.88 -2.26
N PHE A 270 -15.21 3.81 -2.30
CA PHE A 270 -15.60 2.51 -1.73
C PHE A 270 -15.91 2.53 -0.23
N THR A 271 -15.41 3.51 0.53
CA THR A 271 -15.56 3.55 2.00
C THR A 271 -16.75 4.38 2.46
N THR A 272 -17.85 4.47 1.69
CA THR A 272 -19.11 5.05 2.19
C THR A 272 -19.81 4.08 3.17
N GLY A 273 -19.17 3.88 4.32
CA GLY A 273 -19.76 3.36 5.55
C GLY A 273 -19.11 4.13 6.69
N ASP A 274 -19.90 4.63 7.63
CA ASP A 274 -19.40 5.28 8.84
C ASP A 274 -18.43 4.31 9.57
N PRO A 275 -17.49 4.76 10.42
CA PRO A 275 -16.70 3.85 11.26
C PRO A 275 -17.58 2.95 12.15
N ALA A 276 -18.82 3.38 12.43
CA ALA A 276 -19.86 2.58 13.10
C ALA A 276 -20.44 1.45 12.21
N ASP A 277 -20.31 1.54 10.89
CA ASP A 277 -20.77 0.52 9.94
C ASP A 277 -19.75 -0.62 9.73
N LEU A 278 -18.54 -0.52 10.28
CA LEU A 278 -17.58 -1.63 10.24
C LEU A 278 -18.06 -2.83 11.09
N ASP A 279 -18.81 -2.58 12.17
CA ASP A 279 -19.54 -3.62 12.92
C ASP A 279 -20.76 -4.13 12.14
N ALA A 280 -21.32 -3.34 11.21
CA ALA A 280 -22.43 -3.73 10.35
C ALA A 280 -21.98 -4.48 9.07
N LEU A 281 -20.69 -4.53 8.77
CA LEU A 281 -20.17 -5.31 7.64
C LEU A 281 -20.23 -6.82 7.89
N GLU A 282 -20.37 -7.27 9.14
CA GLU A 282 -20.57 -8.69 9.48
C GLU A 282 -21.92 -9.25 9.02
N THR A 283 -22.89 -8.40 8.64
CA THR A 283 -24.24 -8.83 8.23
C THR A 283 -24.56 -8.66 6.75
N ARG A 284 -23.66 -8.09 5.94
CA ARG A 284 -23.83 -8.15 4.48
C ARG A 284 -23.31 -9.48 3.97
N ASN A 285 -24.20 -10.46 3.91
CA ASN A 285 -24.11 -11.54 2.93
C ASN A 285 -23.95 -10.88 1.55
N ILE A 286 -22.71 -10.71 1.11
CA ILE A 286 -22.40 -10.48 -0.30
C ILE A 286 -22.85 -11.77 -0.97
N PRO A 287 -23.92 -11.76 -1.79
CA PRO A 287 -24.31 -12.96 -2.50
C PRO A 287 -23.09 -13.37 -3.33
N ALA A 288 -22.60 -14.59 -3.14
CA ALA A 288 -21.73 -15.19 -4.12
C ALA A 288 -22.44 -15.02 -5.47
N PHE A 289 -21.89 -14.21 -6.37
CA PHE A 289 -22.46 -13.99 -7.69
C PHE A 289 -22.36 -15.29 -8.48
N VAL A 290 -23.33 -16.18 -8.27
CA VAL A 290 -23.70 -17.22 -9.21
C VAL A 290 -24.69 -16.53 -10.16
N THR A 291 -24.19 -16.07 -11.30
CA THR A 291 -25.08 -15.73 -12.42
C THR A 291 -25.80 -17.00 -12.86
N GLU A 292 -27.02 -17.20 -12.36
CA GLU A 292 -27.96 -18.12 -12.99
C GLU A 292 -28.30 -17.58 -14.38
N SER A 293 -27.85 -18.33 -15.39
CA SER A 293 -28.16 -18.05 -16.79
C SER A 293 -29.61 -18.45 -17.05
N LYS A 294 -30.55 -17.51 -16.91
CA LYS A 294 -31.90 -17.69 -17.47
C LYS A 294 -31.79 -17.69 -18.99
N ARG A 295 -31.80 -18.87 -19.60
CA ARG A 295 -31.98 -19.05 -21.05
C ARG A 295 -33.37 -18.53 -21.44
N ALA A 296 -33.44 -17.26 -21.81
CA ALA A 296 -34.54 -16.75 -22.63
C ALA A 296 -34.29 -17.20 -24.07
N GLY A 297 -35.32 -17.76 -24.70
CA GLY A 297 -35.26 -18.39 -26.00
C GLY A 297 -34.95 -17.46 -27.17
N LEU A 298 -34.37 -18.09 -28.20
CA LEU A 298 -34.28 -17.69 -29.62
C LEU A 298 -34.00 -16.21 -29.93
N ALA A 299 -32.71 -15.91 -30.08
CA ALA A 299 -32.24 -15.00 -31.12
C ALA A 299 -30.94 -15.55 -31.73
N THR A 300 -30.94 -15.77 -33.05
CA THR A 300 -29.80 -16.11 -33.91
C THR A 300 -28.85 -14.92 -34.11
N ALA A 301 -28.68 -14.09 -33.09
CA ALA A 301 -27.79 -12.94 -33.15
C ALA A 301 -26.37 -13.37 -32.76
N ALA A 302 -25.40 -13.09 -33.62
CA ALA A 302 -24.01 -13.44 -33.40
C ALA A 302 -23.49 -12.76 -32.13
N TRP A 303 -22.88 -13.54 -31.24
CA TRP A 303 -22.21 -13.04 -30.04
C TRP A 303 -21.20 -11.95 -30.39
N ILE A 304 -21.25 -10.82 -29.68
CA ILE A 304 -20.48 -9.61 -30.00
C ILE A 304 -19.16 -9.62 -29.21
N GLU A 305 -18.05 -9.34 -29.89
CA GLU A 305 -16.75 -9.14 -29.24
C GLU A 305 -16.47 -7.64 -29.08
N PRO A 306 -16.34 -7.11 -27.85
CA PRO A 306 -15.97 -5.72 -27.65
C PRO A 306 -14.56 -5.46 -28.16
N THR A 307 -14.42 -4.54 -29.11
CA THR A 307 -13.11 -4.14 -29.64
C THR A 307 -12.53 -3.00 -28.79
N PRO A 308 -11.30 -3.16 -28.27
CA PRO A 308 -10.65 -2.07 -27.56
C PRO A 308 -10.31 -0.93 -28.52
N PRO A 309 -10.29 0.34 -28.04
CA PRO A 309 -9.87 1.47 -28.86
C PRO A 309 -8.43 1.27 -29.37
N PRO A 310 -8.02 1.92 -30.48
CA PRO A 310 -6.65 1.81 -30.98
C PRO A 310 -5.60 2.28 -29.96
N GLY A 311 -4.35 1.83 -30.14
CA GLY A 311 -3.20 2.30 -29.36
C GLY A 311 -3.03 3.83 -29.45
N PRO A 312 -2.34 4.45 -28.48
CA PRO A 312 -2.45 5.88 -28.24
C PRO A 312 -1.80 6.70 -29.36
N ALA A 313 -2.34 7.91 -29.57
CA ALA A 313 -1.66 8.98 -30.30
C ALA A 313 -1.01 10.01 -29.37
N ASP A 314 -1.39 10.02 -28.08
CA ASP A 314 -1.06 11.09 -27.12
C ASP A 314 0.02 10.66 -26.14
N THR A 315 0.95 11.56 -25.87
CA THR A 315 2.03 11.38 -24.90
C THR A 315 2.02 12.51 -23.89
N VAL A 316 2.42 12.20 -22.66
CA VAL A 316 2.43 13.13 -21.52
C VAL A 316 3.76 13.00 -20.80
N THR A 317 4.28 14.11 -20.30
CA THR A 317 5.52 14.13 -19.50
C THR A 317 5.25 14.73 -18.13
N LEU A 318 5.66 14.06 -17.06
CA LEU A 318 5.62 14.62 -15.70
C LEU A 318 6.78 15.61 -15.55
N GLN A 319 6.48 16.83 -15.09
CA GLN A 319 7.47 17.87 -14.87
C GLN A 319 7.85 17.95 -13.39
N THR A 320 6.88 18.13 -12.50
CA THR A 320 7.14 18.41 -11.08
C THR A 320 6.08 17.84 -10.14
N LEU A 321 6.51 17.49 -8.93
CA LEU A 321 5.65 17.25 -7.76
C LEU A 321 5.76 18.46 -6.83
N ARG A 322 4.63 19.06 -6.48
CA ARG A 322 4.53 20.20 -5.56
C ARG A 322 3.72 19.83 -4.32
N LEU A 323 4.17 20.29 -3.16
CA LEU A 323 3.43 20.15 -1.91
C LEU A 323 3.08 21.54 -1.37
N SER A 324 1.83 21.71 -0.95
CA SER A 324 1.35 22.92 -0.29
C SER A 324 0.95 22.60 1.14
N LYS A 325 1.61 23.24 2.11
CA LYS A 325 1.36 23.05 3.54
C LYS A 325 -0.04 23.51 3.88
N LEU A 326 -0.78 22.72 4.65
CA LEU A 326 -2.13 23.09 5.07
C LEU A 326 -2.11 23.80 6.43
N PRO A 327 -2.96 24.82 6.63
CA PRO A 327 -3.12 25.46 7.93
C PRO A 327 -3.77 24.47 8.91
N GLY A 328 -3.22 24.36 10.12
CA GLY A 328 -3.67 23.38 11.12
C GLY A 328 -2.56 22.45 11.63
N ALA A 329 -1.30 22.64 11.22
CA ALA A 329 -0.17 22.00 11.87
C ALA A 329 -0.17 22.38 13.36
N PRO A 330 -0.21 21.40 14.29
CA PRO A 330 -0.26 21.71 15.71
C PRO A 330 0.99 22.50 16.10
N VAL A 331 0.77 23.66 16.71
CA VAL A 331 1.82 24.40 17.43
C VAL A 331 2.30 23.48 18.55
N GLY A 332 3.49 22.88 18.38
CA GLY A 332 4.11 21.98 19.36
C GLY A 332 3.68 20.50 19.34
N GLY A 333 3.06 19.99 18.27
CA GLY A 333 2.57 18.61 18.23
C GLY A 333 3.56 17.57 17.68
N VAL A 334 3.58 16.37 18.26
CA VAL A 334 4.31 15.16 17.82
C VAL A 334 3.88 14.66 16.43
N ARG A 335 2.90 15.29 15.75
CA ARG A 335 2.31 14.75 14.51
C ARG A 335 2.97 15.32 13.25
N ALA A 336 3.08 14.50 12.21
CA ALA A 336 3.66 14.92 10.94
C ALA A 336 2.86 16.07 10.29
N PRO A 337 3.54 17.07 9.68
CA PRO A 337 2.88 18.17 8.99
C PRO A 337 2.02 17.66 7.83
N GLU A 338 0.83 18.25 7.66
CA GLU A 338 -0.11 17.88 6.61
C GLU A 338 0.04 18.76 5.36
N TYR A 339 0.04 18.12 4.20
CA TYR A 339 0.24 18.74 2.90
C TYR A 339 -0.83 18.31 1.90
N ARG A 340 -1.09 19.18 0.91
CA ARG A 340 -1.80 18.83 -0.32
C ARG A 340 -0.85 18.73 -1.49
N ALA A 341 -0.90 17.60 -2.19
CA ALA A 341 -0.05 17.31 -3.33
C ALA A 341 -0.64 17.78 -4.66
N ARG A 342 0.23 18.27 -5.55
CA ARG A 342 -0.08 18.65 -6.93
C ARG A 342 0.99 18.09 -7.86
N LEU A 343 0.59 17.65 -9.04
CA LEU A 343 1.47 17.16 -10.09
C LEU A 343 1.30 18.04 -11.33
N ASP A 344 2.42 18.39 -11.94
CA ASP A 344 2.44 19.19 -13.16
C ASP A 344 2.86 18.34 -14.33
N PHE A 345 2.01 18.31 -15.35
CA PHE A 345 2.21 17.54 -16.56
C PHE A 345 2.30 18.46 -17.76
N ARG A 346 3.13 18.07 -18.72
CA ARG A 346 3.17 18.70 -20.04
C ARG A 346 2.57 17.74 -21.05
N LEU A 347 1.48 18.17 -21.67
CA LEU A 347 0.78 17.47 -22.73
C LEU A 347 1.55 17.72 -24.04
N VAL A 348 2.00 16.66 -24.72
CA VAL A 348 2.96 16.80 -25.83
C VAL A 348 2.30 17.29 -27.11
N ARG A 349 1.07 16.85 -27.39
CA ARG A 349 0.35 17.21 -28.63
C ARG A 349 -0.14 18.66 -28.57
N SER A 350 -0.80 19.06 -27.48
CA SER A 350 -1.27 20.44 -27.30
C SER A 350 -0.19 21.42 -26.85
N ARG A 351 0.93 20.90 -26.31
CA ARG A 351 2.02 21.69 -25.69
C ARG A 351 1.56 22.52 -24.49
N THR A 352 0.46 22.15 -23.84
CA THR A 352 -0.03 22.83 -22.64
C THR A 352 0.53 22.21 -21.37
N MET A 353 0.54 23.01 -20.30
CA MET A 353 0.87 22.58 -18.95
C MET A 353 -0.42 22.38 -18.17
N GLU A 354 -0.59 21.22 -17.57
CA GLU A 354 -1.74 20.87 -16.75
C GLU A 354 -1.29 20.57 -15.31
N THR A 355 -1.87 21.28 -14.36
CA THR A 355 -1.65 21.05 -12.93
C THR A 355 -2.82 20.26 -12.35
N ILE A 356 -2.55 19.04 -11.90
CA ILE A 356 -3.55 18.18 -11.25
C ILE A 356 -3.35 18.24 -9.73
N THR A 357 -4.40 18.60 -8.99
CA THR A 357 -4.40 18.55 -7.52
C THR A 357 -5.01 17.23 -7.05
N LEU A 358 -4.29 16.51 -6.19
CA LEU A 358 -4.71 15.20 -5.69
C LEU A 358 -5.69 15.36 -4.52
N HIS A 359 -6.99 15.30 -4.81
CA HIS A 359 -8.06 15.58 -3.83
C HIS A 359 -8.55 14.33 -3.07
N ALA A 360 -8.47 13.15 -3.68
CA ALA A 360 -8.95 11.90 -3.11
C ALA A 360 -7.89 10.80 -3.21
N ASN A 361 -7.84 9.92 -2.21
CA ASN A 361 -6.98 8.75 -2.21
C ASN A 361 -7.63 7.58 -2.96
N SER A 362 -7.91 7.80 -4.26
CA SER A 362 -8.57 6.84 -5.15
C SER A 362 -7.93 5.44 -5.10
N VAL A 363 -8.73 4.42 -5.39
CA VAL A 363 -8.32 3.02 -5.48
C VAL A 363 -8.24 2.61 -6.95
N PHE A 364 -7.14 1.93 -7.28
CA PHE A 364 -6.88 1.40 -8.60
C PHE A 364 -6.84 -0.12 -8.52
N VAL A 365 -7.76 -0.78 -9.20
CA VAL A 365 -7.90 -2.25 -9.17
C VAL A 365 -7.41 -2.82 -10.49
N ALA A 366 -6.39 -3.68 -10.47
CA ALA A 366 -5.96 -4.38 -11.66
C ALA A 366 -7.06 -5.35 -12.13
N ALA A 367 -7.37 -5.35 -13.43
CA ALA A 367 -8.34 -6.26 -14.01
C ALA A 367 -7.90 -7.72 -13.77
N PRO A 368 -8.77 -8.57 -13.18
CA PRO A 368 -8.43 -9.95 -12.86
C PRO A 368 -8.23 -10.77 -14.14
N ALA A 369 -7.43 -11.84 -14.02
CA ALA A 369 -7.21 -12.73 -15.13
C ALA A 369 -8.50 -13.45 -15.57
N CYS A 370 -8.64 -13.69 -16.88
CA CYS A 370 -9.74 -14.44 -17.43
C CYS A 370 -9.66 -15.92 -17.02
N ARG A 371 -10.77 -16.46 -16.53
CA ARG A 371 -10.92 -17.92 -16.39
C ARG A 371 -10.94 -18.54 -17.79
N GLY A 372 -10.03 -19.47 -18.07
CA GLY A 372 -9.95 -20.17 -19.37
C GLY A 372 -8.86 -19.68 -20.32
N GLY A 373 -8.05 -18.68 -19.94
CA GLY A 373 -6.82 -18.29 -20.65
C GLY A 373 -7.04 -17.59 -22.00
N GLY A 374 -6.71 -16.29 -22.05
CA GLY A 374 -6.39 -15.51 -23.26
C GLY A 374 -7.45 -15.29 -24.34
N SER A 375 -8.48 -16.15 -24.46
CA SER A 375 -9.50 -16.02 -25.49
C SER A 375 -10.43 -14.83 -25.22
N ALA A 376 -10.76 -14.09 -26.28
CA ALA A 376 -11.65 -12.95 -26.18
C ALA A 376 -13.07 -13.42 -25.84
N HIS A 377 -13.55 -13.02 -24.66
CA HIS A 377 -14.89 -13.35 -24.25
C HIS A 377 -15.91 -12.49 -25.01
N ARG A 378 -16.97 -13.14 -25.48
CA ARG A 378 -18.06 -12.47 -26.20
C ARG A 378 -19.20 -12.08 -25.26
N VAL A 379 -20.01 -11.14 -25.74
CA VAL A 379 -21.17 -10.57 -25.06
C VAL A 379 -22.43 -11.03 -25.77
N ASP A 380 -23.41 -11.45 -24.98
CA ASP A 380 -24.76 -11.75 -25.47
C ASP A 380 -25.38 -10.44 -25.97
N PRO A 381 -25.95 -10.38 -27.19
CA PRO A 381 -26.63 -9.20 -27.71
C PRO A 381 -27.65 -8.59 -26.74
N CYS A 382 -28.35 -9.41 -25.96
CA CYS A 382 -29.30 -8.95 -24.93
C CYS A 382 -28.62 -8.18 -23.78
N ARG A 383 -27.31 -8.36 -23.58
CA ARG A 383 -26.50 -7.68 -22.55
C ARG A 383 -25.58 -6.61 -23.12
N ALA A 384 -25.59 -6.36 -24.43
CA ALA A 384 -24.67 -5.42 -25.08
C ALA A 384 -24.71 -4.01 -24.49
N ALA A 385 -25.87 -3.55 -24.02
CA ALA A 385 -26.03 -2.23 -23.38
C ALA A 385 -25.12 -2.03 -22.16
N ALA A 386 -24.86 -3.08 -21.38
CA ALA A 386 -24.01 -3.03 -20.18
C ALA A 386 -22.51 -2.86 -20.52
N TYR A 387 -22.13 -3.11 -21.77
CA TYR A 387 -20.75 -3.03 -22.28
C TYR A 387 -20.54 -1.80 -23.15
N THR A 388 -21.43 -0.81 -23.09
CA THR A 388 -21.25 0.47 -23.77
C THR A 388 -20.22 1.33 -23.04
N PHE A 389 -19.35 1.98 -23.81
CA PHE A 389 -18.29 2.82 -23.26
C PHE A 389 -18.02 4.04 -24.13
N ARG A 390 -17.49 5.08 -23.50
CA ARG A 390 -16.90 6.23 -24.18
C ARG A 390 -15.39 6.22 -23.99
N VAL A 391 -14.65 6.69 -24.98
CA VAL A 391 -13.19 6.74 -24.93
C VAL A 391 -12.74 8.17 -24.67
N LEU A 392 -11.84 8.36 -23.72
CA LEU A 392 -11.17 9.64 -23.47
C LEU A 392 -9.68 9.50 -23.77
N ALA A 393 -9.18 10.39 -24.63
CA ALA A 393 -7.76 10.58 -24.82
C ALA A 393 -7.18 11.41 -23.66
N LEU A 394 -5.87 11.35 -23.45
CA LEU A 394 -5.21 12.03 -22.33
C LEU A 394 -5.41 13.55 -22.41
N GLU A 395 -5.34 14.13 -23.62
CA GLU A 395 -5.50 15.57 -23.86
C GLU A 395 -6.91 16.09 -23.50
N ASP A 396 -7.92 15.21 -23.54
CA ASP A 396 -9.31 15.58 -23.23
C ASP A 396 -9.63 15.46 -21.73
N LEU A 397 -8.79 14.76 -20.95
CA LEU A 397 -9.02 14.52 -19.52
C LEU A 397 -9.25 15.80 -18.72
N PRO A 398 -8.44 16.87 -18.84
CA PRO A 398 -8.58 18.06 -17.98
C PRO A 398 -9.96 18.72 -18.07
N ARG A 399 -10.60 18.65 -19.25
CA ARG A 399 -11.91 19.26 -19.52
C ARG A 399 -13.08 18.31 -19.32
N SER A 400 -12.80 17.02 -19.11
CA SER A 400 -13.81 15.99 -18.96
C SER A 400 -14.31 15.86 -17.51
N GLU A 401 -15.56 15.43 -17.38
CA GLU A 401 -16.13 14.97 -16.11
C GLU A 401 -16.27 13.45 -16.10
N PRO A 402 -15.98 12.78 -14.97
CA PRO A 402 -16.16 11.34 -14.87
C PRO A 402 -17.63 10.96 -15.05
N GLY A 403 -17.86 9.76 -15.59
CA GLY A 403 -19.20 9.19 -15.59
C GLY A 403 -19.62 9.01 -14.13
N THR A 404 -20.78 9.56 -13.75
CA THR A 404 -21.26 9.45 -12.37
C THR A 404 -21.58 7.99 -12.07
N ALA A 405 -20.82 7.36 -11.15
CA ALA A 405 -21.03 5.97 -10.72
C ALA A 405 -22.45 5.68 -10.19
N ARG A 406 -23.21 6.72 -9.82
CA ARG A 406 -24.56 6.64 -9.26
C ARG A 406 -25.70 6.85 -10.26
N ALA A 407 -25.42 7.23 -11.51
CA ALA A 407 -26.46 7.38 -12.52
C ALA A 407 -26.72 6.01 -13.18
N ALA A 408 -27.95 5.49 -13.03
CA ALA A 408 -28.39 4.28 -13.70
C ALA A 408 -28.25 4.44 -15.23
N GLY A 409 -27.54 3.52 -15.88
CA GLY A 409 -27.28 3.57 -17.32
C GLY A 409 -26.07 4.42 -17.74
N ALA A 410 -25.24 4.88 -16.80
CA ALA A 410 -24.00 5.59 -17.15
C ALA A 410 -23.01 4.67 -17.88
N THR A 411 -22.58 5.10 -19.08
CA THR A 411 -21.58 4.40 -19.90
C THR A 411 -20.20 4.40 -19.21
N THR A 412 -19.48 3.29 -19.29
CA THR A 412 -18.11 3.20 -18.74
C THR A 412 -17.18 4.15 -19.49
N THR A 413 -16.37 4.92 -18.76
CA THR A 413 -15.33 5.79 -19.33
C THR A 413 -14.03 5.01 -19.46
N VAL A 414 -13.56 4.81 -20.70
CA VAL A 414 -12.28 4.17 -20.99
C VAL A 414 -11.24 5.26 -21.27
N ILE A 415 -10.27 5.40 -20.38
CA ILE A 415 -9.15 6.32 -20.54
C ILE A 415 -8.05 5.58 -21.32
N ASN A 416 -7.66 6.10 -22.48
CA ASN A 416 -6.58 5.55 -23.27
C ASN A 416 -5.22 6.05 -22.74
N ALA A 417 -4.58 5.26 -21.88
CA ALA A 417 -3.31 5.57 -21.23
C ALA A 417 -2.18 4.62 -21.64
N ALA A 418 -2.28 4.01 -22.83
CA ALA A 418 -1.30 3.05 -23.33
C ALA A 418 0.07 3.67 -23.73
N GLY A 419 0.30 4.95 -23.41
CA GLY A 419 1.52 5.70 -23.71
C GLY A 419 2.63 5.54 -22.66
N GLY A 420 2.66 4.40 -21.97
CA GLY A 420 3.64 4.08 -20.93
C GLY A 420 3.28 4.55 -19.51
N GLY A 421 4.22 4.40 -18.57
CA GLY A 421 3.94 4.62 -17.15
C GLY A 421 3.52 6.05 -16.79
N VAL A 422 3.96 7.05 -17.56
CA VAL A 422 3.59 8.46 -17.34
C VAL A 422 2.15 8.76 -17.78
N ALA A 423 1.69 8.12 -18.86
CA ALA A 423 0.30 8.24 -19.30
C ALA A 423 -0.65 7.64 -18.26
N GLU A 424 -0.32 6.47 -17.72
CA GLU A 424 -1.09 5.88 -16.63
C GLU A 424 -1.06 6.76 -15.37
N THR A 425 0.10 7.33 -15.03
CA THR A 425 0.25 8.27 -13.90
C THR A 425 -0.66 9.49 -14.07
N PHE A 426 -0.76 10.05 -15.28
CA PHE A 426 -1.66 11.17 -15.57
C PHE A 426 -3.13 10.79 -15.40
N ALA A 427 -3.53 9.63 -15.93
CA ALA A 427 -4.89 9.11 -15.77
C ALA A 427 -5.25 8.86 -14.29
N ARG A 428 -4.35 8.26 -13.51
CA ARG A 428 -4.52 8.06 -12.06
C ARG A 428 -4.61 9.39 -11.31
N ALA A 429 -3.80 10.38 -11.68
CA ALA A 429 -3.84 11.71 -11.09
C ALA A 429 -5.20 12.38 -11.34
N TRP A 430 -5.73 12.30 -12.56
CA TRP A 430 -7.06 12.81 -12.91
C TRP A 430 -8.16 12.13 -12.08
N CYS A 431 -8.11 10.80 -11.93
CA CYS A 431 -9.04 10.07 -11.06
C CYS A 431 -9.00 10.58 -9.61
N SER A 432 -7.81 10.83 -9.06
CA SER A 432 -7.62 11.39 -7.73
C SER A 432 -8.15 12.82 -7.59
N GLN A 433 -7.99 13.65 -8.63
CA GLN A 433 -8.54 15.01 -8.65
C GLN A 433 -10.07 15.00 -8.64
N LYS A 434 -10.68 14.16 -9.48
CA LYS A 434 -12.14 14.03 -9.60
C LYS A 434 -12.76 13.25 -8.44
N GLY A 435 -11.96 12.46 -7.71
CA GLY A 435 -12.43 11.65 -6.60
C GLY A 435 -13.15 10.38 -7.04
N VAL A 436 -12.68 9.75 -8.12
CA VAL A 436 -13.21 8.50 -8.65
C VAL A 436 -12.17 7.39 -8.53
N ASP A 437 -12.65 6.18 -8.29
CA ASP A 437 -11.87 4.96 -8.33
C ASP A 437 -11.83 4.41 -9.78
N ALA A 438 -10.87 3.55 -10.11
CA ALA A 438 -10.76 3.02 -11.48
C ALA A 438 -10.25 1.58 -11.52
N VAL A 439 -10.64 0.86 -12.57
CA VAL A 439 -10.02 -0.42 -12.96
C VAL A 439 -8.87 -0.13 -13.90
N VAL A 440 -7.76 -0.85 -13.77
CA VAL A 440 -6.59 -0.77 -14.64
C VAL A 440 -6.50 -2.05 -15.47
N TRP A 441 -6.47 -1.93 -16.79
CA TRP A 441 -6.38 -3.06 -17.71
C TRP A 441 -5.15 -2.94 -18.60
N GLN A 442 -4.29 -3.96 -18.53
CA GLN A 442 -3.13 -4.10 -19.41
C GLN A 442 -3.57 -4.77 -20.70
N ARG A 443 -3.53 -4.04 -21.81
CA ARG A 443 -3.98 -4.52 -23.12
C ARG A 443 -3.19 -5.73 -23.60
N ASP A 444 -1.86 -5.62 -23.55
CA ASP A 444 -0.95 -6.64 -24.12
C ASP A 444 -0.50 -7.68 -23.09
N GLY A 445 -1.01 -7.59 -21.86
CA GLY A 445 -0.60 -8.46 -20.75
C GLY A 445 -1.13 -9.88 -20.81
N GLY A 446 -2.04 -10.20 -21.75
CA GLY A 446 -2.62 -11.55 -21.96
C GLY A 446 -3.44 -12.13 -20.80
N ARG A 447 -3.48 -11.45 -19.65
CA ARG A 447 -4.15 -11.92 -18.43
C ARG A 447 -5.66 -11.70 -18.48
N SER A 448 -6.13 -10.53 -18.89
CA SER A 448 -7.55 -10.15 -18.91
C SER A 448 -7.94 -9.65 -20.29
N CYS A 449 -9.09 -10.07 -20.81
CA CYS A 449 -9.64 -9.56 -22.06
C CYS A 449 -10.44 -8.27 -21.83
N PHE A 450 -10.62 -7.48 -22.89
CA PHE A 450 -11.28 -6.17 -22.80
C PHE A 450 -12.72 -6.26 -22.25
N LYS A 451 -13.49 -7.27 -22.64
CA LYS A 451 -14.81 -7.54 -22.06
C LYS A 451 -14.76 -7.69 -20.54
N CYS A 452 -13.85 -8.52 -20.01
CA CYS A 452 -13.74 -8.75 -18.57
C CYS A 452 -13.34 -7.48 -17.83
N ALA A 453 -12.45 -6.68 -18.42
CA ALA A 453 -12.10 -5.38 -17.87
C ALA A 453 -13.30 -4.42 -17.81
N LEU A 454 -14.10 -4.34 -18.89
CA LEU A 454 -15.34 -3.55 -18.92
C LEU A 454 -16.38 -4.04 -17.92
N MET A 455 -16.55 -5.36 -17.77
CA MET A 455 -17.45 -5.97 -16.79
C MET A 455 -17.07 -5.57 -15.36
N VAL A 456 -15.78 -5.67 -15.02
CA VAL A 456 -15.28 -5.33 -13.67
C VAL A 456 -15.41 -3.83 -13.39
N ALA A 457 -15.18 -2.97 -14.38
CA ALA A 457 -15.36 -1.52 -14.24
C ALA A 457 -16.84 -1.10 -14.22
N GLY A 458 -17.69 -1.85 -14.90
CA GLY A 458 -19.11 -1.57 -15.13
C GLY A 458 -20.01 -1.95 -13.97
N GLU A 459 -21.33 -1.93 -14.24
CA GLU A 459 -22.39 -2.25 -13.26
C GLU A 459 -22.38 -3.69 -12.78
N GLU A 460 -21.88 -4.62 -13.60
CA GLU A 460 -21.83 -6.05 -13.27
C GLU A 460 -20.67 -6.38 -12.31
N GLY A 461 -19.77 -5.44 -12.05
CA GLY A 461 -18.59 -5.61 -11.21
C GLY A 461 -18.52 -4.59 -10.07
N LEU A 462 -17.48 -3.76 -10.06
CA LEU A 462 -17.20 -2.79 -8.99
C LEU A 462 -18.02 -1.50 -9.12
N GLY A 463 -18.68 -1.26 -10.27
CA GLY A 463 -19.49 -0.06 -10.49
C GLY A 463 -18.70 1.25 -10.51
N VAL A 464 -17.37 1.22 -10.66
CA VAL A 464 -16.53 2.44 -10.66
C VAL A 464 -16.70 3.29 -11.92
N LYS A 465 -17.17 2.70 -13.02
CA LYS A 465 -17.43 3.35 -14.32
C LYS A 465 -16.22 4.04 -14.96
N VAL A 466 -15.01 3.78 -14.48
CA VAL A 466 -13.74 4.23 -15.07
C VAL A 466 -12.81 3.04 -15.28
N LEU A 467 -12.33 2.88 -16.51
CA LEU A 467 -11.35 1.90 -16.93
C LEU A 467 -10.14 2.62 -17.52
N ILE A 468 -8.96 2.46 -16.93
CA ILE A 468 -7.69 2.93 -17.47
C ILE A 468 -7.11 1.79 -18.31
N MET A 469 -7.00 2.00 -19.61
CA MET A 469 -6.34 1.09 -20.54
C MET A 469 -4.86 1.45 -20.62
N VAL A 470 -3.98 0.47 -20.37
CA VAL A 470 -2.52 0.61 -20.36
C VAL A 470 -1.88 -0.33 -21.35
#